data_AF-A0A3A6N0I3-F1
#
_entry.id   AF-A0A3A6N0I3-F1
#
_cell.length_a   1.000
_cell.length_b   1.000
_cell.length_c   1.000
_cell.angle_alpha   90.00
_cell.angle_beta   90.00
_cell.angle_gamma   90.00
#
_symmetry.space_group_name_H-M   'P 1'
#
loop_
_entity.id
_entity.type
_entity.pdbx_description
1 polymer ?
#
loop_
_entity_poly.entity_id
_entity_poly.type
_entity_poly.pdbx_seq_one_letter_code
_entity_poly.pdbx_strand_id
1 'polypeptide(L)'
;MNNSLRKSVPVLLAAFITLAGCSQPADEVVELKHYPITTLEGLLTQTGDLDSDVTSDGNGSLRITATEPSTIRLYETGDVDVENARLIYRAKIRTEGVEGKVYLEMWCQFTGKGEFFSRDLGSPVSGSVDWSTEETLFFLQKGENPDNVKLNLVIEGKGTVWIDDIRLYKGPLP
;
A
#
# COMPACT_ATOMS: atom_id res chain seq x y z
N MET A 1 -23.35 -45.35 -71.59
CA MET A 1 -22.00 -45.34 -71.01
C MET A 1 -21.73 -43.98 -70.40
N ASN A 2 -21.17 -43.99 -69.19
CA ASN A 2 -20.57 -42.90 -68.42
C ASN A 2 -21.49 -41.94 -67.64
N ASN A 3 -21.72 -42.38 -66.40
CA ASN A 3 -21.88 -41.58 -65.19
C ASN A 3 -20.83 -40.46 -65.07
N SER A 4 -21.22 -39.29 -64.55
CA SER A 4 -20.50 -38.75 -63.39
C SER A 4 -21.43 -37.88 -62.54
N LEU A 5 -21.74 -38.40 -61.35
CA LEU A 5 -22.34 -37.68 -60.24
C LEU A 5 -21.35 -36.62 -59.75
N ARG A 6 -21.73 -35.34 -59.75
CA ARG A 6 -21.08 -34.32 -58.92
C ARG A 6 -21.83 -34.25 -57.58
N LYS A 7 -21.21 -34.79 -56.53
CA LYS A 7 -21.72 -34.68 -55.15
C LYS A 7 -21.35 -33.32 -54.58
N SER A 8 -22.35 -32.59 -54.13
CA SER A 8 -22.24 -31.32 -53.39
C SER A 8 -21.60 -31.58 -52.02
N VAL A 9 -20.55 -30.86 -51.67
CA VAL A 9 -19.93 -30.89 -50.34
C VAL A 9 -20.55 -29.75 -49.52
N PRO A 10 -21.20 -30.02 -48.36
CA PRO A 10 -21.63 -28.95 -47.48
C PRO A 10 -20.42 -28.48 -46.66
N VAL A 11 -20.03 -27.22 -46.83
CA VAL A 11 -19.04 -26.55 -45.99
C VAL A 11 -19.74 -26.19 -44.67
N LEU A 12 -19.47 -26.98 -43.62
CA LEU A 12 -19.94 -26.70 -42.27
C LEU A 12 -19.03 -25.60 -41.67
N LEU A 13 -19.52 -24.36 -41.65
CA LEU A 13 -18.81 -23.21 -41.08
C LEU A 13 -18.98 -23.25 -39.55
N ALA A 14 -18.02 -23.87 -38.85
CA ALA A 14 -17.98 -23.84 -37.39
C ALA A 14 -17.49 -22.47 -36.91
N ALA A 15 -18.41 -21.68 -36.33
CA ALA A 15 -18.08 -20.42 -35.68
C ALA A 15 -17.34 -20.69 -34.35
N PHE A 16 -16.03 -20.43 -34.34
CA PHE A 16 -15.23 -20.40 -33.12
C PHE A 16 -15.54 -19.11 -32.35
N ILE A 17 -16.40 -19.21 -31.33
CA ILE A 17 -16.59 -18.15 -30.34
C ILE A 17 -15.43 -18.25 -29.35
N THR A 18 -14.38 -17.46 -29.54
CA THR A 18 -13.31 -17.31 -28.55
C THR A 18 -13.82 -16.40 -27.43
N LEU A 19 -14.29 -17.00 -26.33
CA LEU A 19 -14.46 -16.30 -25.07
C LEU A 19 -13.06 -15.97 -24.53
N ALA A 20 -12.58 -14.76 -24.81
CA ALA A 20 -11.41 -14.21 -24.15
C ALA A 20 -11.80 -13.84 -22.70
N GLY A 21 -11.78 -14.82 -21.81
CA GLY A 21 -11.80 -14.57 -20.38
C GLY A 21 -10.44 -14.03 -19.97
N CYS A 22 -10.31 -12.72 -19.79
CA CYS A 22 -9.16 -12.15 -19.10
C CYS A 22 -9.21 -12.58 -17.63
N SER A 23 -8.53 -13.67 -17.28
CA SER A 23 -8.16 -13.92 -15.89
C SER A 23 -6.99 -13.00 -15.56
N GLN A 24 -7.21 -11.99 -14.71
CA GLN A 24 -6.07 -11.29 -14.08
C GLN A 24 -5.25 -12.34 -13.33
N PRO A 25 -3.91 -12.36 -13.48
CA PRO A 25 -3.08 -13.30 -12.76
C PRO A 25 -3.26 -13.07 -11.26
N ALA A 26 -3.53 -14.15 -10.52
CA ALA A 26 -3.80 -14.13 -9.08
C ALA A 26 -2.62 -13.62 -8.22
N ASP A 27 -1.48 -13.33 -8.85
CA ASP A 27 -0.23 -12.92 -8.21
C ASP A 27 0.06 -11.41 -8.29
N GLU A 28 -0.85 -10.60 -8.86
CA GLU A 28 -0.61 -9.18 -9.04
C GLU A 28 -0.73 -8.38 -7.72
N VAL A 29 0.28 -7.56 -7.43
CA VAL A 29 0.21 -6.56 -6.36
C VAL A 29 -0.45 -5.30 -6.93
N VAL A 30 -1.59 -4.92 -6.37
CA VAL A 30 -2.41 -3.78 -6.80
C VAL A 30 -2.25 -2.62 -5.82
N GLU A 31 -2.02 -1.42 -6.33
CA GLU A 31 -2.02 -0.19 -5.53
C GLU A 31 -3.46 0.23 -5.19
N LEU A 32 -3.74 0.41 -3.91
CA LEU A 32 -5.05 0.84 -3.40
C LEU A 32 -5.09 2.35 -3.16
N LYS A 33 -4.02 2.90 -2.60
CA LYS A 33 -3.90 4.32 -2.23
C LYS A 33 -2.46 4.78 -2.41
N HIS A 34 -2.30 6.04 -2.77
CA HIS A 34 -1.01 6.72 -2.90
C HIS A 34 -1.13 8.16 -2.41
N TYR A 35 -0.21 8.56 -1.54
CA TYR A 35 -0.13 9.86 -0.89
C TYR A 35 1.29 10.44 -1.06
N PRO A 36 1.54 11.20 -2.14
CA PRO A 36 2.87 11.76 -2.48
C PRO A 36 3.25 13.02 -1.68
N ILE A 37 2.54 13.35 -0.60
CA ILE A 37 2.74 14.55 0.25
C ILE A 37 3.02 15.85 -0.56
N THR A 38 2.07 16.27 -1.39
CA THR A 38 2.16 17.56 -2.11
C THR A 38 1.72 18.75 -1.24
N THR A 39 0.91 18.48 -0.22
CA THR A 39 0.40 19.45 0.76
C THR A 39 0.20 18.75 2.11
N LEU A 40 -0.03 19.53 3.17
CA LEU A 40 -0.41 18.99 4.49
C LEU A 40 -1.93 18.73 4.60
N GLU A 41 -2.71 18.97 3.54
CA GLU A 41 -4.15 18.70 3.56
C GLU A 41 -4.42 17.20 3.69
N GLY A 42 -5.37 16.84 4.53
CA GLY A 42 -5.75 15.44 4.78
C GLY A 42 -4.86 14.69 5.80
N LEU A 43 -3.74 15.26 6.24
CA LEU A 43 -2.98 14.71 7.37
C LEU A 43 -3.80 14.83 8.66
N LEU A 44 -3.89 13.73 9.41
CA LEU A 44 -4.70 13.67 10.62
C LEU A 44 -4.03 14.35 11.82
N THR A 45 -2.72 14.13 12.00
CA THR A 45 -1.91 14.87 12.96
C THR A 45 -1.32 16.10 12.28
N GLN A 46 -1.75 17.31 12.68
CA GLN A 46 -1.24 18.58 12.16
C GLN A 46 0.08 18.99 12.85
N THR A 47 1.09 18.13 12.75
CA THR A 47 2.45 18.39 13.26
C THR A 47 3.47 18.20 12.16
N GLY A 48 4.52 19.02 12.19
CA GLY A 48 5.55 19.01 11.17
C GLY A 48 5.26 20.03 10.06
N ASP A 49 6.15 20.07 9.09
CA ASP A 49 6.15 21.03 8.01
C ASP A 49 6.26 20.30 6.66
N LEU A 50 5.67 20.89 5.62
CA LEU A 50 5.93 20.45 4.25
C LEU A 50 7.34 20.91 3.87
N ASP A 51 8.18 19.97 3.43
CA ASP A 51 9.52 20.25 2.90
C ASP A 51 9.54 19.96 1.41
N SER A 52 9.54 20.99 0.58
CA SER A 52 9.54 20.86 -0.88
C SER A 52 10.93 20.55 -1.46
N ASP A 53 11.99 20.76 -0.68
CA ASP A 53 13.37 20.64 -1.14
C ASP A 53 13.95 19.25 -0.80
N VAL A 54 13.50 18.67 0.32
CA VAL A 54 13.86 17.30 0.73
C VAL A 54 12.70 16.36 0.40
N THR A 55 12.72 15.76 -0.78
CA THR A 55 11.68 14.83 -1.27
C THR A 55 12.32 13.61 -1.92
N SER A 56 11.62 12.48 -1.86
CA SER A 56 12.00 11.22 -2.50
C SER A 56 11.40 11.05 -3.89
N ASP A 57 10.28 11.75 -4.18
CA ASP A 57 9.51 11.59 -5.42
C ASP A 57 9.37 12.89 -6.25
N GLY A 58 9.82 14.02 -5.71
CA GLY A 58 9.79 15.34 -6.38
C GLY A 58 8.56 16.20 -6.04
N ASN A 59 7.64 15.74 -5.21
CA ASN A 59 6.40 16.45 -4.86
C ASN A 59 6.52 17.26 -3.55
N GLY A 60 7.20 16.69 -2.57
CA GLY A 60 7.37 17.23 -1.22
C GLY A 60 7.62 16.10 -0.23
N SER A 61 7.75 16.41 1.05
CA SER A 61 7.68 15.40 2.11
C SER A 61 7.17 16.02 3.40
N LEU A 62 6.70 15.17 4.32
CA LEU A 62 6.36 15.61 5.66
C LEU A 62 7.61 15.54 6.54
N ARG A 63 8.11 16.69 6.98
CA ARG A 63 9.21 16.81 7.93
C ARG A 63 8.68 16.95 9.35
N ILE A 64 9.10 16.06 10.24
CA ILE A 64 8.75 16.07 11.65
C ILE A 64 10.02 16.18 12.49
N THR A 65 10.11 17.19 13.35
CA THR A 65 11.13 17.25 14.40
C THR A 65 10.50 16.81 15.72
N ALA A 66 10.78 15.59 16.14
CA ALA A 66 10.32 15.03 17.40
C ALA A 66 11.26 15.42 18.55
N THR A 67 10.71 15.87 19.67
CA THR A 67 11.44 16.12 20.92
C THR A 67 11.22 15.03 21.96
N GLU A 68 10.21 14.20 21.76
CA GLU A 68 9.81 13.08 22.62
C GLU A 68 9.12 11.99 21.79
N PRO A 69 8.97 10.76 22.33
CA PRO A 69 8.26 9.70 21.65
C PRO A 69 6.86 10.12 21.20
N SER A 70 6.54 9.89 19.93
CA SER A 70 5.29 10.34 19.32
C SER A 70 4.79 9.37 18.26
N THR A 71 3.49 9.41 18.00
CA THR A 71 2.84 8.72 16.89
C THR A 71 2.16 9.75 16.02
N ILE A 72 2.60 9.83 14.77
CA ILE A 72 2.05 10.73 13.78
C ILE A 72 0.99 9.95 13.00
N ARG A 73 -0.29 10.35 13.15
CA ARG A 73 -1.40 9.79 12.39
C ARG A 73 -1.40 10.48 11.03
N LEU A 74 -1.15 9.72 9.98
CA LEU A 74 -0.98 10.28 8.65
C LEU A 74 -2.32 10.28 7.94
N TYR A 75 -2.86 9.11 7.63
CA TYR A 75 -4.07 8.95 6.85
C TYR A 75 -4.95 7.82 7.36
N GLU A 76 -6.23 7.95 7.07
CA GLU A 76 -7.20 6.86 7.16
C GLU A 76 -7.81 6.65 5.77
N THR A 77 -7.91 5.39 5.36
CA THR A 77 -8.31 5.06 3.99
C THR A 77 -9.83 4.92 3.83
N GLY A 78 -10.55 4.76 4.95
CA GLY A 78 -11.92 4.27 4.96
C GLY A 78 -11.98 2.81 4.54
N ASP A 79 -13.15 2.40 4.05
CA ASP A 79 -13.38 1.03 3.58
C ASP A 79 -12.49 0.71 2.36
N VAL A 80 -11.87 -0.46 2.38
CA VAL A 80 -11.01 -0.98 1.32
C VAL A 80 -11.37 -2.44 1.06
N ASP A 81 -11.57 -2.82 -0.20
CA ASP A 81 -11.99 -4.19 -0.53
C ASP A 81 -10.80 -5.17 -0.63
N VAL A 82 -10.43 -5.77 0.51
CA VAL A 82 -9.13 -6.44 0.70
C VAL A 82 -9.19 -7.80 1.42
N GLU A 83 -10.27 -8.55 1.26
CA GLU A 83 -10.38 -9.92 1.79
C GLU A 83 -9.38 -10.92 1.16
N ASN A 84 -8.94 -11.91 1.95
CA ASN A 84 -8.07 -13.02 1.50
C ASN A 84 -6.81 -12.50 0.80
N ALA A 85 -6.16 -11.52 1.42
CA ALA A 85 -5.07 -10.76 0.84
C ALA A 85 -4.06 -10.32 1.90
N ARG A 86 -2.89 -9.91 1.42
CA ARG A 86 -1.89 -9.20 2.21
C ARG A 86 -1.97 -7.71 1.89
N LEU A 87 -2.24 -6.89 2.89
CA LEU A 87 -2.00 -5.46 2.83
C LEU A 87 -0.53 -5.15 3.04
N ILE A 88 -0.03 -4.18 2.27
CA ILE A 88 1.35 -3.71 2.33
C ILE A 88 1.30 -2.20 2.49
N TYR A 89 1.63 -1.71 3.68
CA TYR A 89 1.85 -0.28 3.91
C TYR A 89 3.32 0.02 3.70
N ARG A 90 3.64 0.85 2.72
CA ARG A 90 5.01 1.23 2.33
C ARG A 90 5.15 2.75 2.33
N ALA A 91 6.33 3.23 2.72
CA ALA A 91 6.70 4.63 2.57
C ALA A 91 8.22 4.79 2.40
N LYS A 92 8.64 5.96 1.92
CA LYS A 92 10.03 6.40 1.96
C LYS A 92 10.28 7.12 3.27
N ILE A 93 11.35 6.73 3.98
CA ILE A 93 11.75 7.34 5.25
C ILE A 93 13.18 7.85 5.13
N ARG A 94 13.43 9.05 5.65
CA ARG A 94 14.77 9.61 5.87
C ARG A 94 14.83 10.12 7.30
N THR A 95 15.98 9.99 7.95
CA THR A 95 16.17 10.45 9.33
C THR A 95 17.43 11.27 9.48
N GLU A 96 17.41 12.19 10.44
CA GLU A 96 18.58 12.95 10.87
C GLU A 96 18.63 13.01 12.39
N GLY A 97 19.71 12.47 12.96
CA GLY A 97 20.00 12.57 14.39
C GLY A 97 18.94 11.90 15.27
N VAL A 98 18.28 10.85 14.79
CA VAL A 98 17.27 10.13 15.57
C VAL A 98 17.94 9.36 16.70
N GLU A 99 17.64 9.77 17.94
CA GLU A 99 17.94 9.02 19.16
C GLU A 99 16.68 8.23 19.55
N GLY A 100 16.55 7.01 19.02
CA GLY A 100 15.35 6.19 19.14
C GLY A 100 15.13 5.32 17.90
N LYS A 101 13.90 4.84 17.72
CA LYS A 101 13.48 4.07 16.55
C LYS A 101 12.37 4.77 15.80
N VAL A 102 12.35 4.61 14.48
CA VAL A 102 11.30 5.09 13.59
C VAL A 102 10.78 3.91 12.79
N TYR A 103 9.46 3.72 12.75
CA TYR A 103 8.85 2.63 12.00
C TYR A 103 7.41 2.93 11.60
N LEU A 104 6.96 2.23 10.56
CA LEU A 104 5.58 2.28 10.10
C LEU A 104 4.68 1.44 11.00
N GLU A 105 3.47 1.95 11.24
CA GLU A 105 2.42 1.25 11.95
C GLU A 105 1.12 1.34 11.15
N MET A 106 0.47 0.20 10.98
CA MET A 106 -0.82 0.08 10.29
C MET A 106 -1.85 -0.54 11.23
N TRP A 107 -3.02 0.09 11.35
CA TRP A 107 -4.17 -0.45 12.08
C TRP A 107 -5.29 -0.82 11.12
N CYS A 108 -5.82 -2.03 11.25
CA CYS A 108 -7.02 -2.49 10.56
C CYS A 108 -8.18 -2.58 11.55
N GLN A 109 -9.25 -1.85 11.29
CA GLN A 109 -10.47 -1.81 12.10
C GLN A 109 -11.55 -2.68 11.45
N PHE A 110 -12.21 -3.49 12.27
CA PHE A 110 -13.28 -4.39 11.85
C PHE A 110 -14.51 -4.21 12.75
N THR A 111 -15.64 -3.92 12.14
CA THR A 111 -16.92 -3.71 12.81
C THR A 111 -17.29 -4.95 13.61
N GLY A 112 -17.50 -4.75 14.92
CA GLY A 112 -17.86 -5.83 15.85
C GLY A 112 -16.71 -6.76 16.27
N LYS A 113 -15.51 -6.61 15.71
CA LYS A 113 -14.31 -7.42 16.08
C LYS A 113 -13.19 -6.61 16.72
N GLY A 114 -13.20 -5.27 16.58
CA GLY A 114 -12.21 -4.37 17.17
C GLY A 114 -11.13 -3.93 16.19
N GLU A 115 -9.96 -3.55 16.70
CA GLU A 115 -8.83 -3.06 15.91
C GLU A 115 -7.59 -3.92 16.17
N PHE A 116 -6.84 -4.16 15.11
CA PHE A 116 -5.61 -4.96 15.12
C PHE A 116 -4.52 -4.18 14.39
N PHE A 117 -3.27 -4.35 14.81
CA PHE A 117 -2.16 -3.59 14.24
C PHE A 117 -1.04 -4.47 13.71
N SER A 118 -0.28 -3.90 12.78
CA SER A 118 1.03 -4.39 12.35
C SER A 118 2.06 -3.27 12.45
N ARG A 119 3.29 -3.63 12.83
CA ARG A 119 4.43 -2.72 13.00
C ARG A 119 5.67 -3.35 12.39
N ASP A 120 6.48 -2.55 11.72
CA ASP A 120 7.79 -3.00 11.28
C ASP A 120 8.85 -2.86 12.39
N LEU A 121 8.82 -3.79 13.34
CA LEU A 121 9.81 -3.87 14.41
C LEU A 121 11.06 -4.66 14.01
N GLY A 122 11.07 -5.28 12.82
CA GLY A 122 12.16 -6.13 12.34
C GLY A 122 13.35 -5.33 11.81
N SER A 123 13.11 -4.15 11.25
CA SER A 123 14.16 -3.27 10.70
C SER A 123 13.87 -1.77 10.92
N PRO A 124 13.64 -1.32 12.17
CA PRO A 124 13.34 0.09 12.44
C PRO A 124 14.51 1.00 12.07
N VAL A 125 14.21 2.20 11.55
CA VAL A 125 15.20 3.23 11.18
C VAL A 125 15.67 3.98 12.42
N SER A 126 16.96 4.30 12.51
CA SER A 126 17.57 5.00 13.65
C SER A 126 18.80 5.81 13.21
N GLY A 127 19.19 6.83 13.98
CA GLY A 127 20.31 7.70 13.65
C GLY A 127 20.03 8.60 12.44
N SER A 128 21.04 8.82 11.60
CA SER A 128 20.91 9.54 10.34
C SER A 128 21.01 8.57 9.17
N VAL A 129 19.94 8.45 8.40
CA VAL A 129 19.84 7.56 7.24
C VAL A 129 19.24 8.36 6.09
N ASP A 130 19.80 8.22 4.90
CA ASP A 130 19.18 8.77 3.69
C ASP A 130 17.91 7.99 3.32
N TRP A 131 17.22 8.38 2.25
CA TRP A 131 15.95 7.76 1.85
C TRP A 131 15.99 6.23 1.73
N SER A 132 15.42 5.54 2.71
CA SER A 132 15.15 4.10 2.69
C SER A 132 13.69 3.83 2.34
N THR A 133 13.36 2.58 2.00
CA THR A 133 11.98 2.14 1.75
C THR A 133 11.61 1.21 2.89
N GLU A 134 10.61 1.60 3.67
CA GLU A 134 10.13 0.82 4.82
C GLU A 134 8.73 0.27 4.52
N GLU A 135 8.44 -0.91 5.04
CA GLU A 135 7.10 -1.52 4.87
C GLU A 135 6.67 -2.38 6.05
N THR A 136 5.37 -2.39 6.30
CA THR A 136 4.74 -3.34 7.24
C THR A 136 3.56 -4.04 6.57
N LEU A 137 3.35 -5.30 6.95
CA LEU A 137 2.41 -6.22 6.31
C LEU A 137 1.26 -6.53 7.26
N PHE A 138 0.03 -6.56 6.74
CA PHE A 138 -1.13 -7.09 7.47
C PHE A 138 -1.78 -8.19 6.64
N PHE A 139 -1.97 -9.36 7.22
CA PHE A 139 -2.52 -10.52 6.53
C PHE A 139 -4.00 -10.67 6.88
N LEU A 140 -4.84 -10.71 5.85
CA LEU A 140 -6.29 -10.84 5.96
C LEU A 140 -6.70 -12.18 5.37
N GLN A 141 -7.29 -13.03 6.18
CA GLN A 141 -7.86 -14.29 5.76
C GLN A 141 -9.20 -14.08 5.05
N LYS A 142 -9.73 -15.16 4.49
CA LYS A 142 -11.11 -15.18 4.00
C LYS A 142 -12.09 -14.79 5.13
N GLY A 143 -13.00 -13.87 4.87
CA GLY A 143 -13.96 -13.27 5.79
C GLY A 143 -13.42 -12.11 6.62
N GLU A 144 -12.18 -11.68 6.38
CA GLU A 144 -11.55 -10.54 7.04
C GLU A 144 -11.42 -9.39 6.05
N ASN A 145 -12.31 -8.40 6.18
CA ASN A 145 -12.28 -7.18 5.40
C ASN A 145 -12.39 -5.99 6.36
N PRO A 146 -11.38 -5.11 6.47
CA PRO A 146 -11.41 -3.99 7.40
C PRO A 146 -12.26 -2.84 6.86
N ASP A 147 -13.09 -2.24 7.73
CA ASP A 147 -13.89 -1.06 7.39
C ASP A 147 -13.05 0.23 7.37
N ASN A 148 -11.85 0.18 7.95
CA ASN A 148 -10.90 1.29 7.95
C ASN A 148 -9.47 0.77 8.12
N VAL A 149 -8.54 1.36 7.37
CA VAL A 149 -7.10 1.18 7.57
C VAL A 149 -6.48 2.52 7.94
N LYS A 150 -5.80 2.56 9.09
CA LYS A 150 -5.10 3.73 9.62
C LYS A 150 -3.60 3.58 9.41
N LEU A 151 -2.97 4.60 8.83
CA LEU A 151 -1.56 4.63 8.49
C LEU A 151 -0.83 5.63 9.39
N ASN A 152 0.14 5.14 10.15
CA ASN A 152 0.88 5.92 11.14
C ASN A 152 2.40 5.83 10.90
N LEU A 153 3.11 6.83 11.41
CA LEU A 153 4.55 6.80 11.64
C LEU A 153 4.79 6.88 13.14
N VAL A 154 5.55 5.94 13.70
CA VAL A 154 5.92 5.94 15.11
C VAL A 154 7.38 6.38 15.24
N ILE A 155 7.64 7.32 16.16
CA ILE A 155 8.96 7.83 16.50
C ILE A 155 9.17 7.58 17.99
N GLU A 156 9.99 6.61 18.36
CA GLU A 156 10.30 6.24 19.75
C GLU A 156 11.50 7.02 20.30
N GLY A 157 11.48 8.35 20.17
CA GLY A 157 12.61 9.17 20.59
C GLY A 157 12.54 10.60 20.07
N LYS A 158 13.71 11.21 19.90
CA LYS A 158 13.87 12.57 19.38
C LYS A 158 14.73 12.57 18.13
N GLY A 159 14.60 13.60 17.30
CA GLY A 159 15.34 13.76 16.04
C GLY A 159 14.44 14.31 14.93
N THR A 160 14.96 14.38 13.71
CA THR A 160 14.17 14.78 12.54
C THR A 160 13.91 13.58 11.65
N VAL A 161 12.67 13.45 11.19
CA VAL A 161 12.21 12.40 10.29
C VAL A 161 11.50 13.06 9.11
N TRP A 162 11.79 12.58 7.91
CA TRP A 162 11.00 12.87 6.72
C TRP A 162 10.31 11.58 6.28
N ILE A 163 9.03 11.69 5.93
CA ILE A 163 8.26 10.62 5.32
C ILE A 163 7.64 11.11 4.02
N ASP A 164 7.68 10.26 3.00
CA ASP A 164 7.23 10.56 1.64
C ASP A 164 6.76 9.29 0.91
N ASP A 165 6.14 9.44 -0.26
CA ASP A 165 5.70 8.36 -1.16
C ASP A 165 4.93 7.25 -0.41
N ILE A 166 3.95 7.65 0.40
CA ILE A 166 3.17 6.75 1.25
C ILE A 166 2.16 6.00 0.39
N ARG A 167 2.21 4.68 0.40
CA ARG A 167 1.38 3.81 -0.43
C ARG A 167 0.79 2.67 0.36
N LEU A 168 -0.43 2.29 -0.03
CA LEU A 168 -1.08 1.06 0.42
C LEU A 168 -1.32 0.16 -0.78
N TYR A 169 -0.84 -1.07 -0.69
CA TYR A 169 -1.05 -2.10 -1.71
C TYR A 169 -1.83 -3.29 -1.14
N LYS A 170 -2.42 -4.05 -2.05
CA LYS A 170 -2.97 -5.38 -1.83
C LYS A 170 -2.23 -6.37 -2.72
N GLY A 171 -1.76 -7.46 -2.15
CA GLY A 171 -1.20 -8.60 -2.87
C GLY A 171 -1.79 -9.92 -2.39
N PRO A 172 -1.48 -11.04 -3.06
CA PRO A 172 -1.86 -12.37 -2.59
C PRO A 172 -1.25 -12.67 -1.21
N LEU A 173 -1.92 -13.56 -0.47
CA LEU A 173 -1.29 -14.21 0.69
C LEU A 173 -0.08 -15.06 0.21
N PRO A 174 0.98 -15.21 1.03
CA PRO A 174 2.13 -16.05 0.70
C PRO A 174 1.78 -17.53 0.51
#